data_AF-A0A925ZP56-F1
#
_entry.id   AF-A0A925ZP56-F1
#
_cell.length_a   1.000
_cell.length_b   1.000
_cell.length_c   1.000
_cell.angle_alpha   90.00
_cell.angle_beta   90.00
_cell.angle_gamma   90.00
#
_symmetry.space_group_name_H-M   'P 1'
#
loop_
_entity.id
_entity.type
_entity.pdbx_description
1 polymer ?
#
loop_
_entity_poly.entity_id
_entity_poly.type
_entity_poly.pdbx_seq_one_letter_code
_entity_poly.pdbx_strand_id
1 'polypeptide(L)'
;AGDDTDPRTQALLAVLRDADAGRVLVMRIPADGLGPDDVRAWPALLGKKALAGVPTAFVCERGSCRAPTGDPDVLRRQLATDRPSGRSLSRSAPE
;
A
#
# COMPACT_ATOMS: atom_id res chain seq x y z
N ALA A 1 -0.10 -3.86 -7.47
CA ALA A 1 -0.38 -4.70 -8.64
C ALA A 1 0.52 -4.27 -9.79
N GLY A 2 1.21 -5.20 -10.46
CA GLY A 2 2.13 -4.88 -11.56
C GLY A 2 3.24 -5.92 -11.70
N ASP A 3 3.91 -5.92 -12.84
CA ASP A 3 5.00 -6.84 -13.18
C ASP A 3 6.29 -6.47 -12.43
N ASP A 4 7.01 -7.45 -11.89
CA ASP A 4 8.24 -7.22 -11.12
C ASP A 4 9.42 -6.74 -11.98
N THR A 5 9.42 -7.00 -13.28
CA THR A 5 10.44 -6.51 -14.20
C THR A 5 10.18 -5.08 -14.69
N ASP A 6 8.97 -4.55 -14.49
CA ASP A 6 8.61 -3.18 -14.88
C ASP A 6 9.27 -2.16 -13.93
N PRO A 7 10.10 -1.22 -14.44
CA PRO A 7 10.75 -0.21 -13.60
C PRO A 7 9.75 0.68 -12.86
N ARG A 8 8.53 0.86 -13.39
CA ARG A 8 7.45 1.61 -12.73
C ARG A 8 6.92 0.85 -11.51
N THR A 9 6.82 -0.48 -11.58
CA THR A 9 6.49 -1.31 -10.41
C THR A 9 7.60 -1.19 -9.37
N GLN A 10 8.86 -1.25 -9.80
CA GLN A 10 10.01 -1.11 -8.89
C GLN A 10 10.04 0.25 -8.18
N ALA A 11 9.64 1.33 -8.86
CA ALA A 11 9.51 2.65 -8.24
C ALA A 11 8.45 2.66 -7.11
N LEU A 12 7.31 1.99 -7.29
CA LEU A 12 6.31 1.85 -6.23
C LEU A 12 6.80 0.95 -5.08
N LEU A 13 7.50 -0.13 -5.39
CA LEU A 13 8.08 -1.03 -4.38
C LEU A 13 9.16 -0.34 -3.54
N ALA A 14 9.96 0.55 -4.13
CA ALA A 14 10.95 1.34 -3.41
C ALA A 14 10.30 2.19 -2.31
N VAL A 15 9.14 2.81 -2.57
CA VAL A 15 8.37 3.55 -1.56
C VAL A 15 7.96 2.68 -0.38
N LEU A 16 7.63 1.41 -0.62
CA LEU A 16 7.22 0.48 0.43
C LEU A 16 8.39 0.00 1.30
N ARG A 17 9.61 -0.08 0.74
CA ARG A 17 10.82 -0.42 1.51
C ARG A 17 11.15 0.66 2.54
N ASP A 18 10.84 1.92 2.23
CA ASP A 18 11.04 3.06 3.12
C ASP A 18 9.87 3.26 4.10
N ALA A 19 8.77 2.53 3.94
CA ALA A 19 7.62 2.59 4.82
C ALA A 19 7.88 1.79 6.11
N ASP A 20 7.26 2.22 7.22
CA ASP A 20 7.36 1.53 8.50
C ASP A 20 6.76 0.11 8.41
N ALA A 21 7.65 -0.88 8.30
CA ALA A 21 7.31 -2.29 8.13
C ALA A 21 6.46 -2.86 9.28
N GLY A 22 6.44 -2.21 10.46
CA GLY A 22 5.61 -2.63 11.58
C GLY A 22 4.13 -2.30 11.43
N ARG A 23 3.75 -1.48 10.44
CA ARG A 23 2.40 -0.89 10.34
C ARG A 23 1.69 -1.18 9.02
N VAL A 24 2.43 -1.57 7.99
CA VAL A 24 1.89 -1.78 6.65
C VAL A 24 2.07 -3.24 6.25
N LEU A 25 0.97 -3.94 6.02
CA LEU A 25 0.98 -5.24 5.34
C LEU A 25 1.02 -5.02 3.83
N VAL A 26 2.07 -5.49 3.17
CA VAL A 26 2.23 -5.39 1.72
C VAL A 26 1.82 -6.71 1.06
N MET A 27 0.88 -6.64 0.12
CA MET A 27 0.48 -7.76 -0.72
C MET A 27 0.88 -7.51 -2.18
N ARG A 28 1.59 -8.46 -2.79
CA ARG A 28 1.88 -8.44 -4.22
C ARG A 28 0.71 -9.04 -4.98
N ILE A 29 0.37 -8.38 -6.09
CA ILE A 29 -0.73 -8.78 -6.97
C ILE A 29 -0.18 -8.72 -8.40
N PRO A 30 -0.39 -9.75 -9.23
CA PRO A 30 -0.01 -9.71 -10.64
C PRO A 30 -0.63 -8.53 -11.38
N ALA A 31 -0.07 -8.15 -12.53
CA ALA A 31 -0.59 -7.05 -13.34
C ALA A 31 -2.07 -7.27 -13.71
N ASP A 32 -2.45 -8.50 -14.05
CA ASP A 32 -3.81 -8.85 -14.48
C ASP A 32 -4.78 -9.14 -13.32
N GLY A 33 -4.28 -9.10 -12.08
CA GLY A 33 -5.04 -9.42 -10.88
C GLY A 33 -4.82 -10.85 -10.39
N LEU A 34 -5.57 -11.24 -9.35
CA LEU A 34 -5.52 -12.56 -8.74
C LEU A 34 -6.50 -13.53 -9.41
N GLY A 35 -6.17 -14.83 -9.35
CA GLY A 35 -7.06 -15.89 -9.79
C GLY A 35 -8.27 -16.07 -8.86
N PRO A 36 -9.31 -16.80 -9.32
CA PRO A 36 -10.54 -16.99 -8.56
C PRO A 36 -10.33 -17.73 -7.23
N ASP A 37 -9.31 -18.59 -7.13
CA ASP A 37 -9.00 -19.35 -5.93
C ASP A 37 -8.37 -18.44 -4.86
N ASP A 38 -7.41 -17.61 -5.26
CA ASP A 38 -6.79 -16.60 -4.40
C ASP A 38 -7.81 -15.57 -3.90
N VAL A 39 -8.70 -15.11 -4.78
CA VAL A 39 -9.75 -14.15 -4.41
C VAL A 39 -10.74 -14.76 -3.40
N ARG A 40 -11.03 -16.06 -3.47
CA ARG A 40 -11.85 -16.74 -2.45
C ARG A 40 -11.15 -16.77 -1.09
N ALA A 41 -9.85 -16.96 -1.06
CA ALA A 41 -9.06 -16.90 0.17
C ALA A 41 -8.93 -15.47 0.72
N TRP A 42 -8.84 -14.47 -0.16
CA TRP A 42 -8.69 -13.06 0.19
C TRP A 42 -9.69 -12.15 -0.54
N PRO A 43 -10.98 -12.13 -0.12
CA PRO A 43 -12.02 -11.38 -0.81
C PRO A 43 -11.75 -9.88 -0.92
N ALA A 44 -11.00 -9.31 0.04
CA ALA A 44 -10.59 -7.92 0.05
C ALA A 44 -9.71 -7.53 -1.15
N LEU A 45 -9.11 -8.49 -1.85
CA LEU A 45 -8.25 -8.27 -3.03
C LEU A 45 -9.01 -8.34 -4.36
N LEU A 46 -10.31 -8.65 -4.35
CA LEU A 46 -11.14 -8.72 -5.55
C LEU A 46 -11.03 -7.42 -6.37
N GLY A 47 -10.77 -7.57 -7.67
CA GLY A 47 -10.70 -6.46 -8.62
C GLY A 47 -9.42 -5.61 -8.55
N LYS A 48 -8.50 -5.86 -7.60
CA LYS A 48 -7.21 -5.17 -7.56
C LYS A 48 -6.30 -5.72 -8.66
N LYS A 49 -5.86 -4.84 -9.55
CA LYS A 49 -4.97 -5.13 -10.68
C LYS A 49 -4.28 -3.85 -11.16
N ALA A 50 -3.38 -3.97 -12.13
CA ALA A 50 -2.85 -2.82 -12.84
C ALA A 50 -4.00 -2.13 -13.62
N LEU A 51 -4.08 -0.80 -13.53
CA LEU A 51 -5.10 -0.01 -14.20
C LEU A 51 -4.50 0.63 -15.45
N ALA A 52 -5.17 0.49 -16.60
CA ALA A 52 -4.73 1.02 -17.88
C ALA A 52 -3.26 0.66 -18.26
N GLY A 53 -2.81 -0.56 -17.90
CA GLY A 53 -1.43 -1.00 -18.16
C GLY A 53 -0.37 -0.32 -17.28
N VAL A 54 -0.78 0.38 -16.23
CA VAL A 54 0.10 1.06 -15.27
C VAL A 54 0.10 0.28 -13.94
N PRO A 55 1.29 -0.06 -13.39
CA PRO A 55 1.38 -0.60 -12.04
C PRO A 55 0.62 0.27 -11.05
N THR A 56 -0.20 -0.34 -10.21
CA THR A 56 -1.15 0.38 -9.34
C THR A 56 -1.02 -0.10 -7.91
N ALA A 57 -0.83 0.85 -6.99
CA ALA A 57 -0.88 0.66 -5.56
C ALA A 57 -2.29 0.95 -5.03
N PHE A 58 -2.71 0.13 -4.06
CA PHE A 58 -3.98 0.28 -3.34
C PHE A 58 -3.64 0.36 -1.86
N VAL A 59 -3.85 1.53 -1.25
CA VAL A 59 -3.67 1.73 0.19
C VAL A 59 -5.03 1.63 0.84
N CYS A 60 -5.21 0.62 1.70
CA CYS A 60 -6.47 0.37 2.39
C CYS A 60 -6.27 0.42 3.90
N GLU A 61 -7.16 1.11 4.60
CA GLU A 61 -7.16 1.29 6.04
C GLU A 61 -8.57 0.99 6.56
N ARG A 62 -8.68 0.15 7.59
CA ARG A 62 -9.96 -0.19 8.26
C ARG A 62 -11.09 -0.58 7.28
N GLY A 63 -10.75 -1.36 6.26
CA GLY A 63 -11.72 -1.85 5.26
C GLY A 63 -12.05 -0.84 4.14
N SER A 64 -11.50 0.36 4.16
CA SER A 64 -11.69 1.37 3.11
C SER A 64 -10.39 1.63 2.35
N CYS A 65 -10.45 1.64 1.02
CA CYS A 65 -9.29 1.94 0.19
C CYS A 65 -9.31 3.41 -0.26
N ARG A 66 -8.14 4.04 -0.27
CA ARG A 66 -7.92 5.34 -0.90
C ARG A 66 -7.97 5.19 -2.42
N ALA A 67 -8.00 6.32 -3.12
CA ALA A 67 -7.90 6.33 -4.58
C ALA A 67 -6.63 5.59 -5.03
N PRO A 68 -6.74 4.65 -5.99
CA PRO A 68 -5.59 3.91 -6.49
C PRO A 68 -4.59 4.84 -7.19
N THR A 69 -3.30 4.52 -7.11
CA THR A 69 -2.26 5.36 -7.70
C THR A 69 -1.15 4.52 -8.34
N GLY A 70 -0.67 4.97 -9.50
CA GLY A 70 0.59 4.51 -10.11
C GLY A 70 1.77 5.46 -9.87
N ASP A 71 1.55 6.55 -9.13
CA ASP A 71 2.56 7.57 -8.83
C ASP A 71 3.21 7.31 -7.44
N PRO A 72 4.54 7.11 -7.39
CA PRO A 72 5.29 6.96 -6.15
C PRO A 72 5.11 8.10 -5.14
N ASP A 73 5.02 9.35 -5.59
CA ASP A 73 4.86 10.50 -4.70
C ASP A 73 3.48 10.55 -4.06
N VAL A 74 2.43 10.19 -4.82
CA VAL A 74 1.09 10.02 -4.26
C VAL A 74 1.08 8.89 -3.24
N LEU A 75 1.74 7.76 -3.53
CA LEU A 75 1.81 6.62 -2.61
C LEU A 75 2.50 7.01 -1.29
N ARG A 76 3.62 7.74 -1.34
CA ARG A 76 4.31 8.25 -0.13
C ARG A 76 3.35 9.07 0.75
N ARG A 77 2.57 9.97 0.14
CA ARG A 77 1.59 10.79 0.88
C ARG A 77 0.48 9.96 1.50
N GLN A 78 -0.03 8.96 0.77
CA GLN A 78 -1.06 8.06 1.28
C GLN A 78 -0.56 7.28 2.50
N LEU A 79 0.70 6.80 2.49
CA LEU A 79 1.31 6.07 3.61
C LEU A 79 1.71 6.98 4.79
N ALA A 80 2.09 8.23 4.53
CA ALA A 80 2.48 9.17 5.58
C ALA A 80 1.30 9.63 6.46
N THR A 81 0.07 9.56 5.94
CA THR A 81 -1.14 10.00 6.67
C THR A 81 -1.42 9.14 7.91
N ASP A 82 -0.87 7.92 7.98
CA ASP A 82 -1.04 7.02 9.12
C ASP A 82 -0.09 7.33 10.30
N ARG A 83 0.67 8.42 10.27
CA ARG A 83 1.34 8.92 11.48
C ARG A 83 0.27 9.41 12.46
N PRO A 84 0.12 8.82 13.66
CA PRO A 84 -0.78 9.38 14.65
C PRO A 84 -0.31 10.80 14.97
N SER A 85 -1.13 11.79 14.65
CA SER A 85 -1.01 13.20 15.03
C SER A 85 -1.27 13.41 16.54
N GLY A 86 -0.89 12.46 17.39
CA GLY A 86 -1.44 12.35 18.74
C GLY A 86 -0.61 11.57 19.75
N ARG A 87 0.72 11.68 19.73
CA ARG A 87 1.50 11.45 20.96
C ARG A 87 2.48 12.60 21.16
N SER A 88 1.95 13.71 21.67
CA SER A 88 2.75 14.58 22.53
C SER A 88 3.27 13.69 23.66
N LEU A 89 4.53 13.28 23.57
CA LEU A 89 5.23 12.64 24.66
C LEU A 89 5.48 13.72 25.73
N SER A 90 4.44 14.09 26.48
CA SER A 90 4.66 14.65 27.82
C SER A 90 5.26 13.54 28.67
N ARG A 91 6.59 13.44 28.65
CA ARG A 91 7.34 12.77 29.72
C ARG A 91 7.28 13.69 30.92
N SER A 92 6.27 13.53 31.78
CA SER A 92 6.38 13.97 33.16
C SER A 92 7.31 13.00 33.88
N ALA A 93 8.47 13.47 34.30
CA ALA A 93 9.35 12.75 35.22
C ALA A 93 8.76 12.82 36.65
N PRO A 94 8.92 11.79 37.49
CA PRO A 94 8.58 11.88 38.91
C PRO A 94 9.73 12.51 39.72
N GLU A 95 9.38 13.30 40.73
CA GLU A 95 10.24 13.64 41.88
C GLU A 95 10.05 12.61 43.01
#